data_AF-A0A078LTK7-F1
#
_entry.id   AF-A0A078LTK7-F1
#
_cell.length_a   1.000
_cell.length_b   1.000
_cell.length_c   1.000
_cell.angle_alpha   90.00
_cell.angle_beta   90.00
_cell.angle_gamma   90.00
#
_symmetry.space_group_name_H-M   'P 1'
#
loop_
_entity.id
_entity.type
_entity.pdbx_description
1 polymer ?
#
loop_
_entity_poly.entity_id
_entity_poly.type
_entity_poly.pdbx_seq_one_letter_code
_entity_poly.pdbx_strand_id
1 'polypeptide(L)'
;MAEHDFRYTLLNPAHTLTECRALAPGRYQVTGNGGSIRIGDVLIVTLKGSRDLSQRLVVDKVRHLINPPGQWTAMASGPVFRELAIHNWQVDCDGCGEQLDFEFAVDAAKGEAARTPAAEARIAELGWTNDAGRHLCPACKEAQQ
;
A
#
# COMPACT_ATOMS: atom_id res chain seq x y z
N MET A 1 -10.91 10.33 13.66
CA MET A 1 -10.08 9.74 12.60
C MET A 1 -10.65 8.37 12.32
N ALA A 2 -11.32 8.22 11.18
CA ALA A 2 -11.82 6.93 10.70
C ALA A 2 -10.90 6.40 9.59
N GLU A 3 -10.88 5.08 9.42
CA GLU A 3 -10.21 4.42 8.29
C GLU A 3 -11.26 3.94 7.30
N HIS A 4 -11.03 4.24 6.02
CA HIS A 4 -11.90 3.87 4.93
C HIS A 4 -11.14 2.97 3.98
N ASP A 5 -11.58 1.72 3.88
CA ASP A 5 -10.98 0.74 2.98
C ASP A 5 -11.59 0.89 1.57
N PHE A 6 -10.75 1.35 0.65
CA PHE A 6 -11.04 1.49 -0.78
C PHE A 6 -10.18 0.54 -1.62
N ARG A 7 -9.58 -0.49 -1.01
CA ARG A 7 -8.94 -1.56 -1.76
C ARG A 7 -9.96 -2.22 -2.67
N TYR A 8 -9.51 -2.67 -3.83
CA TYR A 8 -10.37 -3.35 -4.77
C TYR A 8 -10.92 -4.63 -4.13
N THR A 9 -12.21 -4.64 -3.81
CA THR A 9 -12.91 -5.82 -3.30
C THR A 9 -14.17 -6.04 -4.12
N LEU A 10 -14.42 -7.29 -4.52
CA LEU A 10 -15.60 -7.64 -5.34
C LEU A 10 -16.94 -7.41 -4.62
N LEU A 11 -16.92 -7.26 -3.29
CA LEU A 11 -18.10 -7.37 -2.44
C LEU A 11 -18.49 -6.08 -1.69
N ASN A 12 -17.78 -4.97 -1.87
CA ASN A 12 -18.12 -3.70 -1.21
C ASN A 12 -18.47 -2.59 -2.22
N PRO A 13 -19.70 -2.55 -2.76
CA PRO A 13 -20.11 -1.53 -3.72
C PRO A 13 -20.28 -0.14 -3.09
N ALA A 14 -20.27 -0.03 -1.75
CA ALA A 14 -20.49 1.24 -1.06
C ALA A 14 -19.29 2.18 -1.15
N HIS A 15 -18.07 1.65 -1.31
CA HIS A 15 -16.82 2.40 -1.38
C HIS A 15 -16.16 2.17 -2.73
N THR A 16 -16.37 3.08 -3.67
CA THR A 16 -15.74 3.00 -4.98
C THR A 16 -14.71 4.09 -5.14
N LEU A 17 -13.46 3.72 -5.39
CA LEU A 17 -12.42 4.65 -5.78
C LEU A 17 -12.45 4.81 -7.30
N THR A 18 -12.63 6.04 -7.79
CA THR A 18 -12.66 6.34 -9.22
C THR A 18 -11.27 6.69 -9.75
N GLU A 19 -10.50 7.48 -9.00
CA GLU A 19 -9.17 7.91 -9.38
C GLU A 19 -8.30 8.12 -8.14
N CYS A 20 -7.04 7.72 -8.18
CA CYS A 20 -6.01 8.17 -7.26
C CYS A 20 -4.79 8.59 -8.08
N ARG A 21 -4.45 9.88 -8.01
CA ARG A 21 -3.37 10.49 -8.79
C ARG A 21 -2.33 11.09 -7.86
N ALA A 22 -1.06 10.75 -8.05
CA ALA A 22 0.04 11.49 -7.43
C ALA A 22 0.19 12.85 -8.13
N LEU A 23 0.11 13.94 -7.37
CA LEU A 23 0.27 15.31 -7.89
C LEU A 23 1.71 15.81 -7.70
N ALA A 24 2.31 15.43 -6.58
CA ALA A 24 3.71 15.68 -6.23
C ALA A 24 4.16 14.58 -5.26
N PRO A 25 5.47 14.41 -5.02
CA PRO A 25 5.93 13.44 -4.03
C PRO A 25 5.23 13.65 -2.67
N GLY A 26 4.54 12.61 -2.18
CA GLY A 26 3.78 12.64 -0.94
C GLY A 26 2.40 13.30 -1.01
N ARG A 27 1.97 13.84 -2.17
CA ARG A 27 0.68 14.50 -2.35
C ARG A 27 -0.17 13.82 -3.41
N TYR A 28 -1.41 13.54 -3.03
CA TYR A 28 -2.33 12.75 -3.82
C TYR A 28 -3.68 13.47 -3.96
N GLN A 29 -4.28 13.34 -5.14
CA GLN A 29 -5.67 13.64 -5.38
C GLN A 29 -6.42 12.33 -5.51
N VAL A 30 -7.44 12.16 -4.68
CA VAL A 30 -8.26 10.94 -4.64
C VAL A 30 -9.70 11.30 -4.93
N THR A 31 -10.31 10.63 -5.89
CA THR A 31 -11.74 10.78 -6.22
C THR A 31 -12.42 9.45 -5.96
N GLY A 32 -13.51 9.47 -5.22
CA GLY A 32 -14.27 8.28 -4.88
C GLY A 32 -15.74 8.59 -4.58
N ASN A 33 -16.47 7.56 -4.20
CA ASN A 33 -17.87 7.64 -3.76
C ASN A 33 -18.05 6.83 -2.47
N GLY A 34 -18.88 7.35 -1.56
CA GLY A 34 -19.20 6.73 -0.27
C GLY A 34 -18.25 7.14 0.86
N GLY A 35 -18.31 6.43 1.99
CA GLY A 35 -17.39 6.63 3.14
C GLY A 35 -17.64 7.84 4.03
N SER A 36 -18.47 8.82 3.64
CA SER A 36 -18.67 10.06 4.44
C SER A 36 -17.35 10.70 4.89
N ILE A 37 -16.40 10.82 3.95
CA ILE A 37 -15.00 11.15 4.21
C ILE A 37 -14.84 12.52 4.88
N ARG A 38 -13.96 12.59 5.87
CA ARG A 38 -13.63 13.84 6.59
C ARG A 38 -12.13 14.12 6.56
N ILE A 39 -11.78 15.37 6.85
CA ILE A 39 -10.39 15.78 7.07
C ILE A 39 -9.82 14.97 8.24
N GLY A 40 -8.60 14.47 8.07
CA GLY A 40 -7.90 13.62 9.03
C GLY A 40 -8.29 12.15 8.98
N ASP A 41 -9.22 11.74 8.13
CA ASP A 41 -9.49 10.31 7.88
C ASP A 41 -8.38 9.68 7.05
N VAL A 42 -8.27 8.35 7.12
CA VAL A 42 -7.30 7.58 6.36
C VAL A 42 -8.01 6.79 5.27
N LEU A 43 -7.52 6.89 4.04
CA LEU A 43 -7.95 6.09 2.89
C LEU A 43 -6.92 4.98 2.67
N ILE A 44 -7.37 3.73 2.63
CA ILE A 44 -6.54 2.60 2.23
C ILE A 44 -6.83 2.32 0.76
N VAL A 45 -5.85 2.53 -0.12
CA VAL A 45 -6.05 2.45 -1.58
C VAL A 45 -5.06 1.49 -2.21
N THR A 46 -5.51 0.65 -3.15
CA THR A 46 -4.63 -0.26 -3.90
C THR A 46 -3.72 0.52 -4.85
N LEU A 47 -2.44 0.12 -4.94
CA LEU A 47 -1.54 0.69 -5.94
C LEU A 47 -1.91 0.21 -7.34
N LYS A 48 -2.00 1.14 -8.30
CA LYS A 48 -2.27 0.79 -9.69
C LYS A 48 -1.19 -0.17 -10.21
N GLY A 49 -1.60 -1.33 -10.72
CA GLY A 49 -0.71 -2.36 -11.25
C GLY A 49 -0.20 -3.36 -10.22
N SER A 50 -0.54 -3.20 -8.94
CA SER A 50 -0.26 -4.19 -7.91
C SER A 50 -1.45 -5.15 -7.72
N ARG A 51 -1.15 -6.38 -7.31
CA ARG A 51 -2.14 -7.36 -6.85
C ARG A 51 -2.54 -7.12 -5.40
N ASP A 52 -1.56 -6.84 -4.54
CA ASP A 52 -1.75 -6.89 -3.08
C ASP A 52 -1.27 -5.64 -2.32
N LEU A 53 -0.53 -4.74 -2.98
CA LEU A 53 -0.03 -3.53 -2.34
C LEU A 53 -1.13 -2.48 -2.21
N SER A 54 -1.19 -1.91 -1.02
CA SER A 54 -2.01 -0.75 -0.72
C SER A 54 -1.19 0.30 -0.01
N GLN A 55 -1.62 1.55 -0.13
CA GLN A 55 -1.04 2.67 0.58
C GLN A 55 -2.10 3.35 1.43
N ARG A 56 -1.65 3.94 2.52
CA ARG A 56 -2.48 4.73 3.43
C ARG A 56 -2.32 6.21 3.09
N LEU A 57 -3.44 6.89 2.89
CA LEU A 57 -3.51 8.30 2.53
C LEU A 57 -4.31 9.06 3.57
N VAL A 58 -3.71 10.09 4.17
CA VAL A 58 -4.37 10.95 5.16
C VAL A 58 -5.05 12.10 4.44
N VAL A 59 -6.36 12.28 4.66
CA VAL A 59 -7.15 13.32 4.00
C VAL A 59 -6.81 14.70 4.58
N ASP A 60 -6.23 15.57 3.76
CA ASP A 60 -5.91 16.95 4.13
C ASP A 60 -7.10 17.89 3.88
N LYS A 61 -7.79 17.68 2.76
CA LYS A 61 -8.97 18.46 2.34
C LYS A 61 -9.91 17.55 1.58
N VAL A 62 -11.23 17.76 1.72
CA VAL A 62 -12.25 17.02 0.96
C VAL A 62 -13.31 17.97 0.43
N ARG A 63 -13.72 17.75 -0.81
CA ARG A 63 -14.85 18.40 -1.47
C ARG A 63 -15.87 17.34 -1.85
N HIS A 64 -17.04 17.38 -1.21
CA HIS A 64 -18.18 16.56 -1.61
C HIS A 64 -18.86 17.19 -2.83
N LEU A 65 -19.22 16.36 -3.80
CA LEU A 65 -19.91 16.74 -5.02
C LEU A 65 -21.40 16.49 -4.84
N ILE A 66 -22.22 17.40 -5.37
CA ILE A 66 -23.68 17.27 -5.34
C ILE A 66 -24.15 16.30 -6.43
N ASN A 67 -23.43 16.24 -7.56
CA ASN A 67 -23.75 15.39 -8.69
C ASN A 67 -22.45 14.79 -9.29
N PRO A 68 -22.32 13.46 -9.40
CA PRO A 68 -23.21 12.42 -8.87
C PRO A 68 -23.26 12.40 -7.33
N PRO A 69 -24.42 12.06 -6.72
CA PRO A 69 -24.56 11.97 -5.26
C PRO A 69 -23.53 11.03 -4.63
N GLY A 70 -23.00 11.43 -3.47
CA GLY A 70 -22.03 10.63 -2.72
C GLY A 70 -20.60 10.68 -3.25
N GLN A 71 -20.36 11.32 -4.40
CA GLN A 71 -19.02 11.50 -4.94
C GLN A 71 -18.27 12.59 -4.18
N TRP A 72 -16.96 12.44 -4.07
CA TRP A 72 -16.07 13.40 -3.47
C TRP A 72 -14.70 13.38 -4.13
N THR A 73 -13.98 14.49 -3.97
CA THR A 73 -12.56 14.61 -4.31
C THR A 73 -11.81 15.10 -3.09
N ALA A 74 -10.76 14.39 -2.70
CA ALA A 74 -9.91 14.71 -1.58
C ALA A 74 -8.48 15.00 -2.03
N MET A 75 -7.85 15.97 -1.37
CA MET A 75 -6.40 16.09 -1.31
C MET A 75 -5.93 15.28 -0.12
N ALA A 76 -4.94 14.44 -0.32
CA ALA A 76 -4.40 13.58 0.71
C ALA A 76 -2.87 13.55 0.69
N SER A 77 -2.29 13.30 1.86
CA SER A 77 -0.86 13.11 2.07
C SER A 77 -0.56 11.63 2.31
N GLY A 78 0.58 11.15 1.83
CA GLY A 78 0.94 9.74 1.92
C GLY A 78 2.41 9.45 1.65
N PRO A 79 2.77 8.20 1.31
CA PRO A 79 4.13 7.83 0.96
C PRO A 79 4.75 8.75 -0.10
N VAL A 80 6.06 8.95 -0.02
CA VAL A 80 6.77 9.85 -0.94
C VAL A 80 7.43 9.00 -2.03
N PHE A 81 6.82 8.99 -3.22
CA PHE A 81 7.41 8.45 -4.43
C PHE A 81 7.61 9.58 -5.44
N ARG A 82 8.83 9.72 -5.99
CA ARG A 82 9.06 10.55 -7.18
C ARG A 82 8.65 9.77 -8.43
N GLU A 83 8.98 8.48 -8.46
CA GLU A 83 8.57 7.56 -9.50
C GLU A 83 8.24 6.20 -8.87
N LEU A 84 6.97 5.82 -8.86
CA LEU A 84 6.54 4.55 -8.27
C LEU A 84 6.91 3.39 -9.19
N ALA A 85 7.73 2.47 -8.69
CA ALA A 85 7.94 1.16 -9.31
C ALA A 85 7.51 0.04 -8.37
N ILE A 86 6.75 -0.91 -8.92
CA ILE A 86 6.36 -2.14 -8.22
C ILE A 86 7.25 -3.26 -8.74
N HIS A 87 7.88 -3.97 -7.83
CA HIS A 87 8.70 -5.14 -8.12
C HIS A 87 8.12 -6.37 -7.46
N ASN A 88 8.45 -7.53 -8.03
CA ASN A 88 8.15 -8.82 -7.48
C ASN A 88 9.44 -9.50 -7.06
N TRP A 89 9.44 -10.17 -5.92
CA TRP A 89 10.57 -10.99 -5.48
C TRP A 89 10.06 -12.28 -4.84
N GLN A 90 10.86 -13.31 -5.00
CA GLN A 90 10.63 -14.64 -4.46
C GLN A 90 11.77 -14.96 -3.50
N VAL A 91 11.42 -15.41 -2.30
CA VAL A 91 12.38 -15.80 -1.28
C VAL A 91 11.95 -17.11 -0.66
N ASP A 92 12.92 -18.01 -0.45
CA ASP A 92 12.69 -19.30 0.18
C ASP A 92 13.06 -19.23 1.66
N CYS A 93 12.29 -19.90 2.51
CA CYS A 93 12.58 -20.03 3.92
C CYS A 93 13.78 -20.98 4.12
N ASP A 94 14.85 -20.49 4.75
CA ASP A 94 16.05 -21.26 5.08
C ASP A 94 15.83 -22.31 6.19
N GLY A 95 14.61 -22.43 6.72
CA GLY A 95 14.23 -23.43 7.72
C GLY A 95 13.43 -24.59 7.15
N CYS A 96 12.38 -24.30 6.37
CA CYS A 96 11.44 -25.30 5.85
C CYS A 96 11.37 -25.36 4.32
N GLY A 97 12.02 -24.45 3.60
CA GLY A 97 11.97 -24.35 2.13
C GLY A 97 10.65 -23.80 1.59
N GLU A 98 9.76 -23.27 2.44
CA GLU A 98 8.55 -22.57 1.99
C GLU A 98 8.92 -21.35 1.15
N GLN A 99 8.28 -21.17 0.00
CA GLN A 99 8.53 -20.04 -0.89
C GLN A 99 7.50 -18.94 -0.65
N LEU A 100 7.99 -17.71 -0.49
CA LEU A 100 7.18 -16.49 -0.49
C LEU A 100 7.38 -15.74 -1.80
N ASP A 101 6.31 -15.58 -2.56
CA ASP A 101 6.22 -14.67 -3.71
C ASP A 101 5.46 -13.41 -3.28
N PHE A 102 6.09 -12.24 -3.39
CA PHE A 102 5.47 -11.01 -2.95
C PHE A 102 5.87 -9.78 -3.78
N GLU A 103 5.02 -8.76 -3.70
CA GLU A 103 5.25 -7.45 -4.32
C GLU A 103 5.73 -6.43 -3.29
N PHE A 104 6.62 -5.53 -3.72
CA PHE A 104 7.05 -4.37 -2.95
C PHE A 104 7.18 -3.12 -3.85
N ALA A 105 6.99 -1.94 -3.27
CA ALA A 105 7.07 -0.67 -3.98
C ALA A 105 8.36 0.09 -3.63
N VAL A 106 8.99 0.69 -4.64
CA VAL A 106 10.16 1.55 -4.49
C VAL A 106 9.96 2.88 -5.21
N ASP A 107 10.70 3.89 -4.76
CA ASP A 107 10.91 5.09 -5.56
C ASP A 107 12.03 4.81 -6.58
N ALA A 108 11.66 4.61 -7.85
CA ALA A 108 12.59 4.28 -8.92
C ALA A 108 13.69 5.33 -9.09
N ALA A 109 13.44 6.58 -8.69
CA ALA A 109 14.45 7.64 -8.68
C ALA A 109 15.64 7.34 -7.75
N LYS A 110 15.49 6.41 -6.78
CA LYS A 110 16.58 5.96 -5.89
C LYS A 110 17.42 4.81 -6.50
N GLY A 111 17.02 4.26 -7.65
CA GLY A 111 17.74 3.21 -8.35
C GLY A 111 17.80 1.87 -7.61
N GLU A 112 18.70 0.99 -8.07
CA GLU A 112 18.84 -0.40 -7.60
C GLU A 112 19.10 -0.51 -6.09
N ALA A 113 19.85 0.44 -5.53
CA ALA A 113 20.22 0.45 -4.10
C ALA A 113 19.01 0.53 -3.15
N ALA A 114 17.86 1.00 -3.63
CA ALA A 114 16.63 1.06 -2.83
C ALA A 114 15.81 -0.24 -2.87
N ARG A 115 16.14 -1.21 -3.73
CA ARG A 115 15.35 -2.44 -3.87
C ARG A 115 15.50 -3.37 -2.69
N THR A 116 16.73 -3.74 -2.33
CA THR A 116 16.98 -4.66 -1.20
C THR A 116 16.37 -4.14 0.11
N PRO A 117 16.59 -2.88 0.52
CA PRO A 117 15.98 -2.38 1.76
C PRO A 117 14.45 -2.37 1.74
N ALA A 118 13.84 -2.09 0.58
CA ALA A 118 12.38 -2.08 0.44
C ALA A 118 11.79 -3.50 0.45
N ALA A 119 12.49 -4.45 -0.17
CA ALA A 119 12.15 -5.86 -0.14
C ALA A 119 12.24 -6.44 1.29
N GLU A 120 13.31 -6.12 2.02
CA GLU A 120 13.51 -6.50 3.42
C GLU A 120 12.44 -5.90 4.35
N ALA A 121 12.11 -4.61 4.16
CA ALA A 121 11.01 -3.98 4.89
C ALA A 121 9.68 -4.70 4.61
N ARG A 122 9.44 -5.10 3.36
CA ARG A 122 8.21 -5.77 2.97
C ARG A 122 8.08 -7.19 3.52
N ILE A 123 9.13 -8.01 3.52
CA ILE A 123 9.05 -9.34 4.16
C ILE A 123 8.78 -9.20 5.67
N ALA A 124 9.33 -8.18 6.33
CA ALA A 124 9.06 -7.90 7.73
C ALA A 124 7.59 -7.56 7.99
N GLU A 125 6.95 -6.76 7.11
CA GLU A 125 5.50 -6.49 7.15
C GLU A 125 4.66 -7.77 6.97
N LEU A 126 5.16 -8.73 6.18
CA LEU A 126 4.53 -10.03 5.96
C LEU A 126 4.81 -11.03 7.09
N GLY A 127 5.50 -10.61 8.16
CA GLY A 127 5.80 -11.41 9.34
C GLY A 127 7.05 -12.30 9.21
N TRP A 128 7.70 -12.30 8.05
CA TRP A 128 8.97 -12.98 7.82
C TRP A 128 10.11 -12.20 8.49
N THR A 129 11.25 -12.84 8.68
CA THR A 129 12.43 -12.18 9.23
C THR A 129 13.67 -12.53 8.42
N ASN A 130 14.60 -11.58 8.34
CA ASN A 130 15.96 -11.83 7.89
C ASN A 130 16.86 -11.81 9.14
N ASP A 131 17.38 -12.98 9.50
CA ASP A 131 18.34 -13.15 10.59
C ASP A 131 19.72 -13.50 10.01
N ALA A 132 20.64 -12.53 10.07
CA ALA A 132 22.01 -12.66 9.56
C ALA A 132 22.10 -13.19 8.10
N GLY A 133 21.16 -12.80 7.24
CA GLY A 133 21.09 -13.24 5.84
C GLY A 133 20.23 -14.49 5.60
N ARG A 134 19.67 -15.10 6.66
CA ARG A 134 18.71 -16.19 6.55
C ARG A 134 17.29 -15.65 6.58
N HIS A 135 16.49 -16.00 5.59
CA HIS A 135 15.07 -15.67 5.53
C HIS A 135 14.26 -16.77 6.19
N LEU A 136 13.48 -16.41 7.21
CA LEU A 136 12.66 -17.36 7.96
C LEU A 136 11.20 -16.96 7.90
N CYS A 137 10.34 -17.92 7.57
CA CYS A 137 8.90 -17.76 7.62
C CYS A 137 8.41 -17.63 9.07
N PRO A 138 7.20 -17.10 9.31
CA PRO A 138 6.66 -16.89 10.65
C PRO A 138 6.70 -18.16 11.52
N ALA A 139 6.39 -19.33 10.94
CA ALA A 139 6.42 -20.60 11.65
C ALA A 139 7.84 -21.01 12.07
N CYS A 140 8.83 -20.88 11.17
CA CYS A 140 10.23 -21.19 11.49
C CYS A 140 10.84 -20.18 12.47
N LYS A 141 10.41 -18.92 12.43
CA LYS A 141 10.80 -17.88 13.37
C LYS A 141 10.27 -18.19 14.78
N GLU A 142 9.02 -18.60 14.90
CA GLU A 142 8.43 -18.99 16.19
C GLU A 142 9.08 -20.25 16.77
N ALA A 143 9.45 -21.22 15.92
CA ALA A 143 10.13 -22.45 16.35
C ALA A 143 11.56 -22.24 16.87
N GLN A 144 12.16 -21.07 16.66
CA GLN A 144 13.50 -20.72 17.15
C GLN A 144 13.49 -19.90 18.45
N GLN A 145 12.32 -19.47 18.92
CA GLN A 145 12.14 -18.73 20.18
C GLN A 145 11.86 -19.68 21.34
#